data_AF-A0A5N6LGJ0-F1
#
_entry.id   AF-A0A5N6LGJ0-F1
#
_cell.length_a   1.000
_cell.length_b   1.000
_cell.length_c   1.000
_cell.angle_alpha   90.00
_cell.angle_beta   90.00
_cell.angle_gamma   90.00
#
_symmetry.space_group_name_H-M   'P 1'
#
loop_
_entity.id
_entity.type
_entity.pdbx_description
1 polymer ?
#
loop_
_entity_poly.entity_id
_entity_poly.type
_entity_poly.pdbx_seq_one_letter_code
_entity_poly.pdbx_strand_id
1 'polypeptide(L)'
;MSKYYTAHSQYGSWSELFRIHCKAHQVPDHLLPKPINPPVADADKPKADAIAALCERLDTIVLQWIYGTISNDLLHTILKPNATAYDAWLALENLFQDNKSSRAIYLNQKFSVTRLENFSNMSAYCQAIKMIADQLANVGKPIDNQTLVFQLITGLTELYEGIAMLLQQTTPLPDFYDARSRLCMEETRKTEQNRNVA
;
A
#
# COMPACT_ATOMS: atom_id res chain seq x y z
N MET A 1 -16.39 3.32 8.88
CA MET A 1 -15.55 2.30 8.19
C MET A 1 -14.71 2.83 7.03
N SER A 2 -15.18 3.79 6.21
CA SER A 2 -14.42 4.32 5.05
C SER A 2 -13.10 5.04 5.39
N LYS A 3 -13.03 5.79 6.50
CA LYS A 3 -11.84 6.61 6.86
C LYS A 3 -10.57 5.80 7.17
N TYR A 4 -10.70 4.58 7.70
CA TYR A 4 -9.55 3.75 8.07
C TYR A 4 -8.81 3.17 6.86
N TYR A 5 -9.51 2.95 5.74
CA TYR A 5 -8.94 2.26 4.58
C TYR A 5 -7.95 3.13 3.79
N THR A 6 -8.18 4.44 3.73
CA THR A 6 -7.26 5.42 3.11
C THR A 6 -5.96 5.52 3.90
N ALA A 7 -6.02 5.47 5.24
CA ALA A 7 -4.86 5.56 6.13
C ALA A 7 -3.85 4.40 5.98
N HIS A 8 -4.30 3.19 5.61
CA HIS A 8 -3.42 2.01 5.52
C HIS A 8 -2.77 1.82 4.14
N SER A 9 -3.37 2.37 3.08
CA SER A 9 -2.69 2.56 1.79
C SER A 9 -1.60 3.62 1.91
N GLN A 10 -1.83 4.63 2.76
CA GLN A 10 -0.86 5.67 3.06
C GLN A 10 0.30 5.14 3.90
N TYR A 11 0.09 4.23 4.85
CA TYR A 11 1.19 3.66 5.65
C TYR A 11 2.28 2.99 4.79
N GLY A 12 1.91 2.20 3.78
CA GLY A 12 2.90 1.56 2.90
C GLY A 12 3.77 2.59 2.17
N SER A 13 3.13 3.58 1.52
CA SER A 13 3.85 4.65 0.84
C SER A 13 4.64 5.54 1.80
N TRP A 14 4.06 5.90 2.94
CA TRP A 14 4.69 6.72 3.98
C TRP A 14 5.92 6.02 4.56
N SER A 15 5.81 4.74 4.93
CA SER A 15 6.92 3.99 5.53
C SER A 15 8.09 3.84 4.56
N GLU A 16 7.82 3.66 3.26
CA GLU A 16 8.87 3.62 2.24
C GLU A 16 9.53 5.00 2.05
N LEU A 17 8.73 6.06 1.92
CA LEU A 17 9.25 7.44 1.83
C LEU A 17 10.06 7.82 3.07
N PHE A 18 9.62 7.42 4.26
CA PHE A 18 10.31 7.67 5.52
C PHE A 18 11.64 6.92 5.59
N ARG A 19 11.68 5.65 5.14
CA ARG A 19 12.95 4.90 5.01
C ARG A 19 13.92 5.59 4.05
N ILE A 20 13.44 6.08 2.91
CA ILE A 20 14.24 6.83 1.95
C ILE A 20 14.78 8.12 2.60
N HIS A 21 13.95 8.84 3.35
CA HIS A 21 14.34 10.03 4.10
C HIS A 21 15.46 9.72 5.11
N CYS A 22 15.32 8.70 5.95
CA CYS A 22 16.37 8.29 6.88
C CYS A 22 17.67 7.89 6.18
N LYS A 23 17.61 7.20 5.04
CA LYS A 23 18.80 6.87 4.23
C LYS A 23 19.49 8.13 3.69
N ALA A 24 18.73 9.09 3.18
CA ALA A 24 19.29 10.36 2.68
C ALA A 24 20.00 11.16 3.78
N HIS A 25 19.51 11.06 5.02
CA HIS A 25 20.10 11.70 6.20
C HIS A 25 21.09 10.82 6.98
N GLN A 26 21.48 9.65 6.46
CA GLN A 26 22.45 8.73 7.06
C GLN A 26 22.09 8.25 8.48
N VAL A 27 20.78 8.09 8.74
CA VAL A 27 20.24 7.61 10.02
C VAL A 27 19.29 6.40 9.89
N PRO A 28 19.50 5.44 8.96
CA PRO A 28 18.59 4.30 8.82
C PRO A 28 18.62 3.37 10.04
N ASP A 29 19.74 3.32 10.76
CA ASP A 29 19.96 2.38 11.87
C ASP A 29 19.08 2.70 13.10
N HIS A 30 18.57 3.92 13.21
CA HIS A 30 17.64 4.31 14.28
C HIS A 30 16.24 3.69 14.14
N LEU A 31 15.94 3.07 13.00
CA LEU A 31 14.72 2.29 12.78
C LEU A 31 14.92 0.79 13.05
N LEU A 32 16.11 0.39 13.51
CA LEU A 32 16.46 -0.99 13.79
C LEU A 32 16.64 -1.21 15.30
N PRO A 33 16.46 -2.44 15.80
CA PRO A 33 16.72 -2.74 17.19
C PRO A 33 18.20 -2.44 17.51
N LYS A 34 18.45 -1.66 18.56
CA LYS A 34 19.81 -1.44 19.05
C LYS A 34 20.39 -2.78 19.55
N PRO A 35 21.65 -3.12 19.19
CA PRO A 35 22.29 -4.31 19.72
C PRO A 35 22.43 -4.21 21.24
N ILE A 36 22.05 -5.27 21.95
CA ILE A 36 22.00 -5.36 23.42
C ILE A 36 23.39 -5.14 24.05
N ASN A 37 24.47 -5.44 23.30
CA ASN A 37 25.84 -5.17 23.68
C ASN A 37 26.56 -4.44 22.53
N PRO A 38 26.79 -3.12 22.63
CA PRO A 38 27.63 -2.44 21.66
C PRO A 38 29.07 -2.97 21.78
N PRO A 39 29.80 -3.17 20.67
CA PRO A 39 31.19 -3.58 20.69
C PRO A 39 32.05 -2.38 21.13
N VAL A 40 32.10 -2.12 22.43
CA VAL A 40 33.04 -1.16 23.03
C VAL A 40 33.99 -1.93 23.93
N ALA A 41 34.70 -2.88 23.34
CA ALA A 41 35.98 -3.33 23.85
C ALA A 41 37.05 -2.45 23.17
N ASP A 42 37.80 -1.67 23.96
CA ASP A 42 38.99 -0.87 23.58
C ASP A 42 38.82 0.48 22.85
N ALA A 43 37.81 1.30 23.18
CA ALA A 43 37.79 2.72 22.78
C ALA A 43 38.03 3.68 23.95
N ASP A 44 38.84 4.73 23.73
CA ASP A 44 39.00 5.89 24.62
C ASP A 44 37.64 6.38 25.12
N LYS A 45 37.43 6.32 26.45
CA LYS A 45 36.16 6.67 27.12
C LYS A 45 35.53 8.01 26.66
N PRO A 46 36.30 9.11 26.45
CA PRO A 46 35.73 10.37 25.97
C PRO A 46 35.12 10.31 24.57
N LYS A 47 35.67 9.45 23.69
CA LYS A 47 35.18 9.27 22.31
C LYS A 47 33.90 8.44 22.30
N ALA A 48 33.80 7.43 23.18
CA ALA A 48 32.60 6.62 23.34
C ALA A 48 31.41 7.47 23.84
N ASP A 49 31.63 8.33 24.84
CA ASP A 49 30.58 9.22 25.38
C ASP A 49 30.09 10.22 24.33
N ALA A 50 31.00 10.77 23.52
CA ALA A 50 30.64 11.68 22.42
C ALA A 50 29.80 11.00 21.33
N ILE A 51 30.12 9.74 21.00
CA ILE A 51 29.35 8.93 20.03
C ILE A 51 27.96 8.61 20.59
N ALA A 52 27.86 8.28 21.87
CA ALA A 52 26.59 8.01 22.54
C ALA A 52 25.67 9.24 22.53
N ALA A 53 26.19 10.41 22.90
CA ALA A 53 25.44 11.66 22.89
C ALA A 53 24.98 12.05 21.47
N LEU A 54 25.83 11.83 20.46
CA LEU A 54 25.43 12.05 19.06
C LEU A 54 24.32 11.09 18.64
N CYS A 55 24.41 9.81 19.01
CA CYS A 55 23.39 8.79 18.74
C CYS A 55 22.05 9.18 19.39
N GLU A 56 22.05 9.58 20.65
CA GLU A 56 20.84 10.03 21.36
C GLU A 56 20.21 11.25 20.70
N ARG A 57 21.03 12.22 20.27
CA ARG A 57 20.56 13.40 19.54
C ARG A 57 19.91 13.03 18.20
N LEU A 58 20.54 12.15 17.43
CA LEU A 58 20.01 11.69 16.14
C LEU A 58 18.73 10.87 16.33
N ASP A 59 18.66 10.03 17.36
CA ASP A 59 17.46 9.28 17.73
C ASP A 59 16.28 10.21 18.01
N THR A 60 16.52 11.26 18.81
CA THR A 60 15.51 12.27 19.14
C THR A 60 15.00 13.00 17.89
N ILE A 61 15.89 13.33 16.95
CA ILE A 61 15.53 13.98 15.69
C ILE A 61 14.64 13.05 14.83
N VAL A 62 15.03 11.78 14.68
CA VAL A 62 14.23 10.81 13.91
C VAL A 62 12.88 10.57 14.55
N LEU A 63 12.82 10.47 15.88
CA LEU A 63 11.57 10.36 16.63
C LEU A 63 10.65 11.56 16.39
N GLN A 64 11.21 12.78 16.40
CA GLN A 64 10.47 13.99 16.09
C GLN A 64 9.92 13.97 14.66
N TRP A 65 10.67 13.46 13.68
CA TRP A 65 10.19 13.30 12.31
C TRP A 65 9.03 12.30 12.21
N ILE A 66 9.09 11.18 12.93
CA ILE A 66 7.98 10.21 12.97
C ILE A 66 6.72 10.92 13.49
N TYR A 67 6.81 11.56 14.65
CA TYR A 67 5.67 12.27 15.26
C TYR A 67 5.16 13.43 14.41
N GLY A 68 6.04 14.14 13.71
CA GLY A 68 5.66 15.26 12.85
C GLY A 68 5.04 14.88 11.51
N THR A 69 5.15 13.61 11.08
CA THR A 69 4.68 13.17 9.75
C THR A 69 3.48 12.23 9.79
N ILE A 70 3.03 11.82 10.97
CA ILE A 70 1.82 11.00 11.17
C ILE A 70 0.62 11.86 11.58
N SER A 71 -0.59 11.29 11.55
CA SER A 71 -1.78 11.98 12.05
C SER A 71 -1.78 12.07 13.59
N ASN A 72 -2.48 13.06 14.15
CA ASN A 72 -2.63 13.20 15.61
C ASN A 72 -3.21 11.95 16.27
N ASP A 73 -4.16 11.25 15.63
CA ASP A 73 -4.73 10.01 16.16
C ASP A 73 -3.65 8.92 16.34
N LEU A 74 -2.76 8.77 15.34
CA LEU A 74 -1.65 7.82 15.41
C LEU A 74 -0.63 8.25 16.46
N LEU A 75 -0.31 9.55 16.51
CA LEU A 75 0.58 10.13 17.52
C LEU A 75 0.08 9.78 18.94
N HIS A 76 -1.17 10.10 19.27
CA HIS A 76 -1.74 9.79 20.58
C HIS A 76 -1.77 8.29 20.90
N THR A 77 -1.83 7.44 19.87
CA THR A 77 -1.83 5.98 20.03
C THR A 77 -0.44 5.43 20.38
N ILE A 78 0.62 5.96 19.78
CA ILE A 78 1.98 5.41 19.92
C ILE A 78 2.88 6.20 20.87
N LEU A 79 2.52 7.44 21.22
CA LEU A 79 3.32 8.32 22.04
C LEU A 79 3.52 7.73 23.44
N LYS A 80 4.78 7.55 23.83
CA LYS A 80 5.18 7.03 25.15
C LYS A 80 6.33 7.85 25.71
N PRO A 81 6.40 8.03 27.04
CA PRO A 81 7.54 8.70 27.66
C PRO A 81 8.82 7.89 27.41
N ASN A 82 9.92 8.59 27.11
CA ASN A 82 11.24 8.01 26.84
C ASN A 82 11.27 6.97 25.70
N ALA A 83 10.34 7.06 24.75
CA ALA A 83 10.39 6.23 23.54
C ALA A 83 11.59 6.60 22.68
N THR A 84 12.22 5.61 22.05
CA THR A 84 13.18 5.81 20.98
C THR A 84 12.49 5.92 19.62
N ALA A 85 13.20 6.39 18.60
CA ALA A 85 12.76 6.33 17.21
C ALA A 85 12.33 4.90 16.81
N TYR A 86 13.10 3.89 17.24
CA TYR A 86 12.81 2.49 16.99
C TYR A 86 11.50 2.04 17.66
N ASP A 87 11.25 2.42 18.92
CA ASP A 87 10.02 2.05 19.63
C ASP A 87 8.77 2.61 18.94
N ALA A 88 8.84 3.88 18.52
CA ALA A 88 7.75 4.53 17.77
C ALA A 88 7.53 3.86 16.41
N TRP A 89 8.62 3.55 15.70
CA TRP A 89 8.58 2.83 14.42
C TRP A 89 7.93 1.45 14.57
N LEU A 90 8.37 0.67 15.56
CA LEU A 90 7.86 -0.68 15.83
C LEU A 90 6.38 -0.65 16.27
N ALA A 91 5.98 0.34 17.07
CA ALA A 91 4.58 0.51 17.46
C ALA A 91 3.67 0.77 16.26
N LEU A 92 4.10 1.64 15.33
CA LEU A 92 3.39 1.83 14.05
C LEU A 92 3.37 0.54 13.25
N GLU A 93 4.52 -0.12 13.09
CA GLU A 93 4.59 -1.37 12.33
C GLU A 93 3.63 -2.42 12.90
N ASN A 94 3.61 -2.67 14.20
CA ASN A 94 2.70 -3.61 14.84
C ASN A 94 1.22 -3.23 14.63
N LEU A 95 0.86 -1.95 14.80
CA LEU A 95 -0.50 -1.48 14.58
C LEU A 95 -1.01 -1.80 13.16
N PHE A 96 -0.12 -1.67 12.17
CA PHE A 96 -0.44 -1.94 10.76
C PHE A 96 -0.22 -3.41 10.35
N GLN A 97 0.53 -4.21 11.12
CA GLN A 97 0.79 -5.63 10.92
C GLN A 97 -0.31 -6.51 11.53
N ASP A 98 -0.78 -6.21 12.75
CA ASP A 98 -1.81 -6.98 13.46
C ASP A 98 -3.14 -7.05 12.70
N ASN A 99 -3.39 -6.07 11.84
CA ASN A 99 -4.60 -6.00 11.02
C ASN A 99 -4.43 -6.58 9.59
N LYS A 100 -3.26 -7.15 9.24
CA LYS A 100 -3.01 -7.63 7.87
C LYS A 100 -3.97 -8.75 7.46
N SER A 101 -4.25 -9.70 8.34
CA SER A 101 -5.14 -10.83 8.05
C SER A 101 -6.58 -10.37 7.82
N SER A 102 -7.14 -9.58 8.74
CA SER A 102 -8.49 -9.03 8.61
C SER A 102 -8.61 -8.10 7.40
N ARG A 103 -7.56 -7.30 7.11
CA ARG A 103 -7.52 -6.45 5.92
C ARG A 103 -7.44 -7.24 4.63
N ALA A 104 -6.65 -8.31 4.59
CA ALA A 104 -6.61 -9.22 3.45
C ALA A 104 -7.98 -9.86 3.18
N ILE A 105 -8.69 -10.28 4.24
CA ILE A 105 -10.06 -10.82 4.11
C ILE A 105 -11.01 -9.76 3.52
N TYR A 106 -11.02 -8.55 4.11
CA TYR A 106 -11.86 -7.46 3.61
C TYR A 106 -11.54 -7.07 2.17
N LEU A 107 -10.24 -6.97 1.84
CA LEU A 107 -9.77 -6.66 0.49
C LEU A 107 -10.17 -7.74 -0.52
N ASN A 108 -10.02 -9.02 -0.17
CA ASN A 108 -10.44 -10.13 -1.02
C ASN A 108 -11.96 -10.11 -1.23
N GLN A 109 -12.74 -9.88 -0.18
CA GLN A 109 -14.18 -9.74 -0.32
C GLN A 109 -14.52 -8.57 -1.26
N LYS A 110 -13.90 -7.40 -1.04
CA LYS A 110 -14.08 -6.22 -1.88
C LYS A 110 -13.72 -6.51 -3.35
N PHE A 111 -12.60 -7.18 -3.58
CA PHE A 111 -12.16 -7.61 -4.90
C PHE A 111 -13.23 -8.47 -5.58
N SER A 112 -13.72 -9.52 -4.89
CA SER A 112 -14.72 -10.46 -5.41
C SER A 112 -16.10 -9.87 -5.67
N VAL A 113 -16.48 -8.77 -5.00
CA VAL A 113 -17.79 -8.11 -5.17
C VAL A 113 -17.74 -6.83 -5.99
N THR A 114 -16.56 -6.39 -6.44
CA THR A 114 -16.46 -5.20 -7.30
C THR A 114 -17.03 -5.51 -8.67
N ARG A 115 -17.99 -4.68 -9.13
CA ARG A 115 -18.72 -4.82 -10.40
C ARG A 115 -18.75 -3.50 -11.15
N LEU A 116 -18.73 -3.56 -12.48
CA LEU A 116 -18.74 -2.40 -13.39
C LEU A 116 -19.94 -1.47 -13.14
N GLU A 117 -21.10 -2.02 -12.78
CA GLU A 117 -22.34 -1.26 -12.50
C GLU A 117 -22.19 -0.19 -11.40
N ASN A 118 -21.20 -0.34 -10.52
CA ASN A 118 -20.93 0.61 -9.43
C ASN A 118 -20.00 1.76 -9.85
N PHE A 119 -19.65 1.86 -11.14
CA PHE A 119 -18.72 2.85 -11.66
C PHE A 119 -19.34 3.58 -12.86
N SER A 120 -18.91 4.82 -13.06
CA SER A 120 -19.43 5.67 -14.13
C SER A 120 -18.90 5.31 -15.52
N ASN A 121 -17.77 4.59 -15.60
CA ASN A 121 -17.17 4.14 -16.86
C ASN A 121 -16.19 2.97 -16.62
N MET A 122 -15.81 2.32 -17.72
CA MET A 122 -14.91 1.17 -17.75
C MET A 122 -13.54 1.48 -17.16
N SER A 123 -12.99 2.67 -17.45
CA SER A 123 -11.67 3.08 -16.96
C SER A 123 -11.64 3.16 -15.42
N ALA A 124 -12.67 3.77 -14.82
CA ALA A 124 -12.81 3.88 -13.37
C ALA A 124 -12.96 2.50 -12.70
N TYR A 125 -13.74 1.60 -13.31
CA TYR A 125 -13.87 0.22 -12.85
C TYR A 125 -12.53 -0.54 -12.89
N CYS A 126 -11.83 -0.51 -14.02
CA CYS A 126 -10.52 -1.16 -14.17
C CYS A 126 -9.51 -0.62 -13.15
N GLN A 127 -9.48 0.71 -12.95
CA GLN A 127 -8.62 1.35 -11.98
C GLN A 127 -8.93 0.88 -10.56
N ALA A 128 -10.21 0.77 -10.19
CA ALA A 128 -10.61 0.31 -8.87
C ALA A 128 -10.16 -1.14 -8.61
N ILE A 129 -10.33 -2.04 -9.58
CA ILE A 129 -9.85 -3.43 -9.50
C ILE A 129 -8.33 -3.47 -9.31
N LYS A 130 -7.57 -2.70 -10.09
CA LYS A 130 -6.10 -2.62 -9.97
C LYS A 130 -5.66 -2.12 -8.61
N MET A 131 -6.31 -1.07 -8.10
CA MET A 131 -6.00 -0.51 -6.78
C MET A 131 -6.24 -1.52 -5.64
N ILE A 132 -7.30 -2.33 -5.73
CA ILE A 132 -7.56 -3.37 -4.73
C ILE A 132 -6.47 -4.46 -4.80
N ALA A 133 -6.08 -4.90 -6.00
CA ALA A 133 -4.97 -5.85 -6.20
C ALA A 133 -3.64 -5.32 -5.64
N ASP A 134 -3.31 -4.04 -5.86
CA ASP A 134 -2.10 -3.42 -5.31
C ASP A 134 -2.14 -3.36 -3.77
N GLN A 135 -3.31 -3.08 -3.20
CA GLN A 135 -3.50 -3.10 -1.75
C GLN A 135 -3.39 -4.51 -1.17
N LEU A 136 -3.83 -5.54 -1.90
CA LEU A 136 -3.65 -6.95 -1.55
C LEU A 136 -2.16 -7.35 -1.56
N ALA A 137 -1.40 -6.91 -2.56
CA ALA A 137 0.05 -7.09 -2.58
C ALA A 137 0.74 -6.42 -1.38
N ASN A 138 0.32 -5.21 -1.01
CA ASN A 138 0.86 -4.48 0.16
C ASN A 138 0.63 -5.18 1.51
N VAL A 139 -0.39 -6.05 1.61
CA VAL A 139 -0.63 -6.87 2.82
C VAL A 139 -0.07 -8.29 2.70
N GLY A 140 0.75 -8.56 1.68
CA GLY A 140 1.40 -9.87 1.48
C GLY A 140 0.51 -10.93 0.83
N LYS A 141 -0.56 -10.52 0.14
CA LYS A 141 -1.48 -11.40 -0.59
C LYS A 141 -1.57 -10.97 -2.07
N PRO A 142 -0.47 -10.97 -2.83
CA PRO A 142 -0.50 -10.53 -4.23
C PRO A 142 -1.49 -11.37 -5.05
N ILE A 143 -2.18 -10.70 -5.98
CA ILE A 143 -3.06 -11.34 -6.96
C ILE A 143 -2.29 -11.50 -8.27
N ASP A 144 -2.27 -12.70 -8.82
CA ASP A 144 -1.65 -12.98 -10.11
C ASP A 144 -2.48 -12.37 -11.26
N ASN A 145 -1.85 -12.20 -12.42
CA ASN A 145 -2.51 -11.58 -13.56
C ASN A 145 -3.75 -12.36 -14.05
N GLN A 146 -3.74 -13.70 -14.00
CA GLN A 146 -4.89 -14.48 -14.48
C GLN A 146 -6.10 -14.26 -13.59
N THR A 147 -5.91 -14.30 -12.26
CA THR A 147 -6.97 -13.98 -11.29
C THR A 147 -7.45 -12.54 -11.43
N LEU A 148 -6.53 -11.59 -11.69
CA LEU A 148 -6.86 -10.19 -11.90
C LEU A 148 -7.77 -9.96 -13.12
N VAL A 149 -7.41 -10.56 -14.26
CA VAL A 149 -8.21 -10.45 -15.48
C VAL A 149 -9.50 -11.25 -15.39
N PHE A 150 -9.49 -12.40 -14.72
CA PHE A 150 -10.70 -13.16 -14.45
C PHE A 150 -11.72 -12.32 -13.67
N GLN A 151 -11.32 -11.70 -12.56
CA GLN A 151 -12.21 -10.83 -11.78
C GLN A 151 -12.70 -9.64 -12.59
N LEU A 152 -11.83 -9.06 -13.45
CA LEU A 152 -12.20 -7.97 -14.33
C LEU A 152 -13.37 -8.37 -15.25
N ILE A 153 -13.28 -9.56 -15.86
CA ILE A 153 -14.29 -10.11 -16.77
C ILE A 153 -15.58 -10.47 -16.02
N THR A 154 -15.48 -11.15 -14.87
CA THR A 154 -16.64 -11.55 -14.06
C THR A 154 -17.44 -10.36 -13.54
N GLY A 155 -16.81 -9.19 -13.39
CA GLY A 155 -17.50 -7.99 -12.94
C GLY A 155 -18.13 -7.14 -14.03
N LEU A 156 -18.05 -7.55 -15.30
CA LEU A 156 -18.71 -6.86 -16.41
C LEU A 156 -20.23 -7.10 -16.38
N THR A 157 -20.99 -6.12 -16.90
CA THR A 157 -22.43 -6.26 -17.12
C THR A 157 -22.70 -7.00 -18.44
N GLU A 158 -23.92 -7.53 -18.62
CA GLU A 158 -24.36 -8.22 -19.86
C GLU A 158 -24.13 -7.40 -21.15
N LEU A 159 -24.15 -6.05 -21.04
CA LEU A 159 -23.83 -5.15 -22.16
C LEU A 159 -22.45 -5.41 -22.79
N TYR A 160 -21.52 -6.02 -22.05
CA TYR A 160 -20.14 -6.31 -22.47
C TYR A 160 -19.87 -7.82 -22.63
N GLU A 161 -20.91 -8.65 -22.70
CA GLU A 161 -20.76 -10.11 -22.81
C GLU A 161 -19.91 -10.54 -24.02
N GLY A 162 -20.08 -9.88 -25.17
CA GLY A 162 -19.32 -10.19 -26.39
C GLY A 162 -17.81 -10.01 -26.22
N ILE A 163 -17.37 -8.89 -25.62
CA ILE A 163 -15.94 -8.66 -25.35
C ILE A 163 -15.44 -9.56 -24.22
N ALA A 164 -16.28 -9.86 -23.23
CA ALA A 164 -15.96 -10.81 -22.16
C ALA A 164 -15.61 -12.20 -22.72
N MET A 165 -16.42 -12.73 -23.64
CA MET A 165 -16.15 -14.02 -24.29
C MET A 165 -14.84 -14.00 -25.09
N LEU A 166 -14.57 -12.93 -25.85
CA LEU A 166 -13.33 -12.80 -26.63
C LEU A 166 -12.08 -12.82 -25.73
N LEU A 167 -12.13 -12.12 -24.60
CA LEU A 167 -11.05 -12.11 -23.63
C LEU A 167 -10.84 -13.50 -23.01
N GLN A 168 -11.93 -14.22 -22.67
CA GLN A 168 -11.87 -15.58 -22.13
C GLN A 168 -11.30 -16.61 -23.13
N GLN A 169 -11.54 -16.42 -24.43
CA GLN A 169 -11.03 -17.31 -25.48
C GLN A 169 -9.54 -17.11 -25.81
N THR A 170 -8.95 -15.99 -25.37
CA THR A 170 -7.54 -15.71 -25.61
C THR A 170 -6.68 -16.59 -24.71
N THR A 171 -5.80 -17.42 -25.31
CA THR A 171 -4.93 -18.35 -24.58
C THR A 171 -3.45 -18.06 -24.86
N PRO A 172 -2.64 -17.68 -23.85
CA PRO A 172 -3.04 -17.43 -22.46
C PRO A 172 -3.94 -16.19 -22.33
N LEU A 173 -4.65 -16.05 -21.19
CA LEU A 173 -5.38 -14.83 -20.86
C LEU A 173 -4.48 -13.60 -21.06
N PRO A 174 -5.01 -12.49 -21.62
CA PRO A 174 -4.23 -11.29 -21.85
C PRO A 174 -3.72 -10.71 -20.53
N ASP A 175 -2.71 -9.85 -20.61
CA ASP A 175 -2.32 -9.06 -19.45
C ASP A 175 -3.42 -8.05 -19.08
N PHE A 176 -3.42 -7.59 -17.83
CA PHE A 176 -4.40 -6.65 -17.32
C PHE A 176 -4.51 -5.37 -18.16
N TYR A 177 -3.41 -4.84 -18.68
CA TYR A 177 -3.41 -3.59 -19.43
C TYR A 177 -3.98 -3.78 -20.84
N ASP A 178 -3.70 -4.91 -21.50
CA ASP A 178 -4.34 -5.28 -22.75
C ASP A 178 -5.85 -5.49 -22.57
N ALA A 179 -6.26 -6.25 -21.55
CA ALA A 179 -7.68 -6.44 -21.22
C ALA A 179 -8.40 -5.11 -20.96
N ARG A 180 -7.82 -4.23 -20.14
CA ARG A 180 -8.33 -2.87 -19.88
C ARG A 180 -8.47 -2.06 -21.17
N SER A 181 -7.44 -2.08 -22.03
CA SER A 181 -7.44 -1.32 -23.29
C SER A 181 -8.61 -1.73 -24.17
N ARG A 182 -8.79 -3.04 -24.39
CA ARG A 182 -9.88 -3.60 -25.21
C ARG A 182 -11.26 -3.27 -24.64
N LEU A 183 -11.42 -3.34 -23.32
CA LEU A 183 -12.68 -2.99 -22.66
C LEU A 183 -13.04 -1.51 -22.81
N CYS A 184 -12.07 -0.61 -22.64
CA CYS A 184 -12.28 0.83 -22.84
C CYS A 184 -12.58 1.18 -24.30
N MET A 185 -11.95 0.51 -25.26
CA MET A 185 -12.28 0.65 -26.67
C MET A 185 -13.72 0.21 -26.97
N GLU A 186 -14.17 -0.89 -26.39
CA GLU A 186 -15.54 -1.39 -26.57
C GLU A 186 -16.59 -0.44 -25.97
N GLU A 187 -16.32 0.16 -24.80
CA GLU A 187 -17.16 1.21 -24.21
C GLU A 187 -17.26 2.43 -25.14
N THR A 188 -16.14 2.85 -25.74
CA THR A 188 -16.10 3.99 -26.68
C THR A 188 -16.94 3.69 -27.92
N ARG A 189 -16.75 2.51 -28.54
CA ARG A 189 -17.52 2.05 -29.70
C ARG A 189 -19.02 2.02 -29.44
N LYS A 190 -19.45 1.51 -28.27
CA LYS A 190 -20.85 1.49 -27.85
C LYS A 190 -21.41 2.89 -27.60
N THR A 191 -20.62 3.78 -27.01
CA THR A 191 -21.02 5.17 -26.76
C THR A 191 -21.26 5.92 -28.08
N GLU A 192 -20.38 5.75 -29.06
CA GLU A 192 -20.54 6.32 -30.40
C GLU A 192 -21.75 5.74 -31.14
N GLN A 193 -21.95 4.42 -31.05
CA GLN A 193 -23.10 3.77 -31.67
C GLN A 193 -24.42 4.27 -31.08
N ASN A 194 -24.51 4.46 -29.76
CA ASN A 194 -25.70 5.02 -29.11
C ASN A 194 -25.94 6.48 -29.49
N ARG A 195 -24.89 7.28 -29.70
CA ARG A 195 -25.02 8.67 -30.18
C ARG A 195 -25.54 8.77 -31.61
N ASN A 196 -25.21 7.81 -32.47
CA ASN A 196 -25.64 7.82 -33.87
C ASN A 196 -27.08 7.31 -34.07
N VAL A 197 -27.70 6.72 -33.05
CA VAL A 197 -29.06 6.15 -33.09
C VAL A 197 -30.08 7.03 -32.34
N ALA A 198 -29.62 7.99 -31.52
CA ALA A 198 -30.44 8.96 -30.80
C ALA A 198 -30.64 10.25 -31.60
#